data_AF-A0A815JJ56-F1
#
_entry.id   AF-A0A815JJ56-F1
#
_cell.length_a   1.000
_cell.length_b   1.000
_cell.length_c   1.000
_cell.angle_alpha   90.00
_cell.angle_beta   90.00
_cell.angle_gamma   90.00
#
_symmetry.space_group_name_H-M   'P 1'
#
loop_
_entity.id
_entity.type
_entity.pdbx_description
1 polymer ?
#
loop_
_entity_poly.entity_id
_entity_poly.type
_entity_poly.pdbx_seq_one_letter_code
_entity_poly.pdbx_strand_id
1 'polypeptide(L)'
;MKVMMDTDASRSFISIKALDPSYGKQFINKSHSRVIFADGYTSLSVFGTMNLFIMMDDMSTSIKALFVKELCANCILDMDFIHKYKLVINTEEQIVSISDNYKRITLKFNINKDDIRYSARLINNVRILPKRIVTVPVSVELSSAKVLFRPYFKLQQRLPIFMLNSSLTIHHHTSSISFHNPTTYSCLLSKGIILGTTTIPTLSFKRNSIIDHRSVNNNITNLTRHILNQFAKLFDTSKLTIATNVKPHAIKTLDHPPPVSKPYYSTL
;
A
#
# COMPACT_ATOMS: atom_id res chain seq x y z
N MET A 1 6.09 -1.97 -0.71
CA MET A 1 4.94 -2.81 -0.31
C MET A 1 3.69 -2.28 -1.00
N LYS A 2 2.84 -3.13 -1.59
CA LYS A 2 1.54 -2.71 -2.13
C LYS A 2 0.48 -2.74 -1.04
N VAL A 3 -0.05 -1.58 -0.67
CA VAL A 3 -1.05 -1.45 0.38
C VAL A 3 -2.40 -1.12 -0.25
N MET A 4 -3.44 -1.83 0.15
CA MET A 4 -4.82 -1.56 -0.22
C MET A 4 -5.49 -0.85 0.95
N MET A 5 -6.12 0.30 0.69
CA MET A 5 -7.01 0.96 1.63
C MET A 5 -8.42 0.46 1.32
N ASP A 6 -9.05 -0.21 2.27
CA ASP A 6 -10.34 -0.86 2.07
C ASP A 6 -11.36 -0.32 3.06
N THR A 7 -12.34 0.43 2.56
CA THR A 7 -13.39 1.05 3.37
C THR A 7 -14.43 0.06 3.87
N ASP A 8 -14.47 -1.15 3.30
CA ASP A 8 -15.43 -2.19 3.66
C ASP A 8 -14.79 -3.25 4.56
N ALA A 9 -13.46 -3.20 4.73
CA ALA A 9 -12.75 -4.08 5.64
C ALA A 9 -12.99 -3.69 7.11
N SER A 10 -13.36 -4.69 7.91
CA SER A 10 -13.50 -4.57 9.37
C SER A 10 -12.21 -4.84 10.15
N ARG A 11 -11.19 -5.37 9.46
CA ARG A 11 -9.89 -5.74 10.02
C ARG A 11 -8.77 -5.48 9.03
N SER A 12 -7.66 -4.96 9.51
CA SER A 12 -6.43 -4.83 8.74
C SER A 12 -5.77 -6.21 8.58
N PHE A 13 -5.18 -6.48 7.41
CA PHE A 13 -4.49 -7.74 7.12
C PHE A 13 -3.09 -7.51 6.55
N ILE A 14 -2.16 -8.43 6.82
CA ILE A 14 -0.81 -8.42 6.27
C ILE A 14 -0.41 -9.83 5.84
N SER A 15 0.08 -9.97 4.61
CA SER A 15 0.53 -11.25 4.09
C SER A 15 1.93 -11.60 4.60
N ILE A 16 2.16 -12.88 4.91
CA ILE A 16 3.51 -13.42 5.18
C ILE A 16 4.51 -13.10 4.07
N LYS A 17 4.06 -13.03 2.82
CA LYS A 17 4.93 -12.70 1.67
C LYS A 17 5.41 -11.24 1.70
N ALA A 18 4.75 -10.39 2.49
CA ALA A 18 5.09 -8.97 2.63
C ALA A 18 6.10 -8.71 3.76
N LEU A 19 6.30 -9.67 4.65
CA LEU A 19 7.19 -9.53 5.79
C LEU A 19 8.57 -10.11 5.48
N ASP A 20 9.60 -9.51 6.06
CA ASP A 20 10.93 -10.11 6.09
C ASP A 20 10.85 -11.49 6.79
N PRO A 21 11.50 -12.54 6.27
CA PRO A 21 11.58 -13.85 6.93
C PRO A 21 11.95 -13.78 8.42
N SER A 22 12.75 -12.78 8.81
CA SER A 22 13.14 -12.53 10.20
C SER A 22 11.97 -12.13 11.13
N TYR A 23 10.88 -11.54 10.61
CA TYR A 23 9.66 -11.24 11.38
C TYR A 23 8.83 -12.48 11.72
N GLY A 24 9.14 -13.64 11.11
CA GLY A 24 8.50 -14.93 11.34
C GLY A 24 8.50 -15.41 12.80
N LYS A 25 9.24 -14.75 13.70
CA LYS A 25 9.37 -15.12 15.11
C LYS A 25 8.62 -14.20 16.09
N GLN A 26 8.12 -13.04 15.65
CA GLN A 26 7.57 -11.98 16.53
C GLN A 26 6.04 -11.96 16.63
N PHE A 27 5.35 -13.05 16.26
CA PHE A 27 3.89 -13.08 16.25
C PHE A 27 3.30 -13.11 17.67
N ILE A 28 2.34 -12.22 17.93
CA ILE A 28 1.57 -12.20 19.18
C ILE A 28 0.29 -13.02 18.95
N ASN A 29 0.12 -14.07 19.76
CA ASN A 29 -1.00 -15.01 19.72
C ASN A 29 -1.07 -15.86 18.44
N LYS A 30 -0.44 -17.05 18.48
CA LYS A 30 -0.53 -18.09 17.45
C LYS A 30 -1.87 -18.85 17.51
N SER A 31 -2.99 -18.15 17.59
CA SER A 31 -4.29 -18.78 17.42
C SER A 31 -4.57 -18.92 15.93
N HIS A 32 -4.69 -20.17 15.47
CA HIS A 32 -5.11 -20.42 14.11
C HIS A 32 -6.62 -20.19 14.04
N SER A 33 -7.03 -19.08 13.44
CA SER A 33 -8.44 -18.74 13.26
C SER A 33 -8.75 -18.59 11.77
N ARG A 34 -10.03 -18.62 11.43
CA ARG A 34 -10.51 -18.32 10.08
C ARG A 34 -11.34 -17.05 10.13
N VAL A 35 -11.10 -16.16 9.19
CA VAL A 35 -11.96 -15.00 8.93
C VAL A 35 -12.70 -15.27 7.63
N ILE A 36 -14.02 -15.10 7.65
CA ILE A 36 -14.87 -15.19 6.48
C ILE A 36 -15.03 -13.78 5.93
N PHE A 37 -14.84 -13.61 4.63
CA PHE A 37 -15.06 -12.33 3.96
C PHE A 37 -16.55 -11.99 3.87
N ALA A 38 -16.85 -10.76 3.44
CA ALA A 38 -18.21 -10.28 3.25
C ALA A 38 -19.02 -11.11 2.23
N ASP A 39 -18.37 -11.88 1.35
CA ASP A 39 -19.05 -12.78 0.43
C ASP A 39 -19.65 -14.03 1.12
N GLY A 40 -19.29 -14.30 2.37
CA GLY A 40 -19.75 -15.47 3.13
C GLY A 40 -19.12 -16.80 2.72
N TYR A 41 -18.34 -16.85 1.64
CA TYR A 41 -17.79 -18.09 1.07
C TYR A 41 -16.27 -18.14 1.12
N THR A 42 -15.59 -17.00 0.97
CA THR A 42 -14.14 -16.94 1.00
C THR A 42 -13.67 -16.89 2.44
N SER A 43 -12.79 -17.80 2.81
CA SER A 43 -12.17 -17.81 4.14
C SER A 43 -10.65 -17.63 4.05
N LEU A 44 -10.12 -16.85 4.99
CA LEU A 44 -8.69 -16.64 5.18
C LEU A 44 -8.23 -17.34 6.46
N SER A 45 -7.19 -18.16 6.34
CA SER A 45 -6.45 -18.67 7.49
C SER A 45 -5.60 -17.55 8.10
N VAL A 46 -5.94 -17.17 9.32
CA VAL A 46 -5.20 -16.22 10.16
C VAL A 46 -4.27 -17.01 11.08
N PHE A 47 -3.00 -16.62 11.08
CA PHE A 47 -1.94 -17.26 11.87
C PHE A 47 -1.70 -16.55 13.20
N GLY A 48 -2.18 -15.32 13.33
CA GLY A 48 -2.08 -14.53 14.54
C GLY A 48 -2.32 -13.05 14.30
N THR A 49 -1.91 -12.24 15.25
CA THR A 49 -2.04 -10.77 15.17
C THR A 49 -0.69 -10.10 15.40
N MET A 50 -0.49 -8.92 14.82
CA MET A 50 0.69 -8.11 15.07
C MET A 50 0.38 -6.63 15.02
N ASN A 51 1.19 -5.84 15.73
CA ASN A 51 1.20 -4.39 15.57
C ASN A 51 2.07 -4.06 14.35
N LEU A 52 1.42 -3.65 13.27
CA LEU A 52 2.06 -3.22 12.05
C LEU A 52 2.41 -1.74 12.16
N PHE A 53 3.70 -1.43 12.05
CA PHE A 53 4.20 -0.06 11.97
C PHE A 53 4.39 0.33 10.51
N ILE A 54 3.72 1.40 10.07
CA ILE A 54 3.77 1.87 8.68
C ILE A 54 4.32 3.28 8.68
N MET A 55 5.47 3.44 8.03
CA MET A 55 6.04 4.75 7.76
C MET A 55 5.42 5.32 6.48
N MET A 56 4.76 6.46 6.60
CA MET A 56 4.32 7.26 5.46
C MET A 56 5.04 8.61 5.51
N ASP A 57 6.00 8.78 4.61
CA ASP A 57 6.96 9.88 4.66
C ASP A 57 7.70 9.92 6.02
N ASP A 58 7.51 10.97 6.82
CA ASP A 58 8.10 11.12 8.15
C ASP A 58 7.12 10.85 9.31
N MET A 59 5.90 10.35 9.02
CA MET A 59 4.94 9.92 10.04
C MET A 59 5.00 8.41 10.24
N SER A 60 5.19 8.01 11.50
CA SER A 60 5.06 6.63 11.93
C SER A 60 3.63 6.35 12.38
N THR A 61 2.99 5.38 11.75
CA THR A 61 1.65 4.92 12.10
C THR A 61 1.71 3.49 12.64
N SER A 62 0.71 3.11 13.43
CA SER A 62 0.62 1.78 14.03
C SER A 62 -0.82 1.30 14.02
N ILE A 63 -1.03 0.08 13.55
CA ILE A 63 -2.33 -0.61 13.54
C ILE A 63 -2.18 -2.07 13.87
N LYS A 64 -3.19 -2.66 14.51
CA LYS A 64 -3.22 -4.11 14.76
C LYS A 64 -3.72 -4.80 13.48
N ALA A 65 -2.89 -5.64 12.89
CA ALA A 65 -3.21 -6.38 11.67
C ALA A 65 -3.26 -7.89 11.93
N LEU A 66 -4.16 -8.56 11.22
CA LEU A 66 -4.26 -10.02 11.15
C LEU A 66 -3.22 -10.56 10.16
N PHE A 67 -2.46 -11.54 10.61
CA PHE A 67 -1.38 -12.13 9.84
C PHE A 67 -1.89 -13.34 9.05
N VAL A 68 -1.74 -13.32 7.72
CA VAL A 68 -2.34 -14.33 6.81
C VAL A 68 -1.33 -14.85 5.79
N LYS A 69 -1.58 -16.05 5.23
CA LYS A 69 -0.67 -16.68 4.26
C LYS A 69 -0.66 -15.95 2.92
N GLU A 70 -1.83 -15.69 2.37
CA GLU A 70 -1.95 -15.13 1.02
C GLU A 70 -3.01 -14.04 1.00
N LEU A 71 -2.68 -12.93 0.34
CA LEU A 71 -3.57 -11.83 0.02
C LEU A 71 -3.27 -11.38 -1.40
N CYS A 72 -4.26 -10.80 -2.06
CA CYS A 72 -4.09 -10.15 -3.36
C CYS A 72 -3.22 -8.88 -3.27
N ALA A 73 -3.22 -8.21 -2.12
CA ALA A 73 -2.31 -7.11 -1.78
C ALA A 73 -1.25 -7.58 -0.77
N ASN A 74 -0.18 -6.80 -0.58
CA ASN A 74 0.76 -7.13 0.52
C ASN A 74 0.11 -6.86 1.88
N CYS A 75 -0.64 -5.77 1.98
CA CYS A 75 -1.33 -5.32 3.17
C CYS A 75 -2.70 -4.73 2.80
N ILE A 76 -3.70 -4.98 3.63
CA ILE A 76 -5.02 -4.34 3.58
C ILE A 76 -5.17 -3.52 4.87
N LEU A 77 -5.50 -2.24 4.74
CA LEU A 77 -5.79 -1.35 5.86
C LEU A 77 -7.29 -1.07 5.90
N ASP A 78 -7.85 -1.27 7.07
CA ASP A 78 -9.28 -1.22 7.36
C ASP A 78 -9.78 0.16 7.77
N MET A 79 -11.07 0.22 8.05
CA MET A 79 -11.72 1.43 8.57
C MET A 79 -11.15 1.91 9.90
N ASP A 80 -10.61 1.02 10.75
CA ASP A 80 -9.95 1.42 11.98
C ASP A 80 -8.70 2.28 11.68
N PHE A 81 -7.89 1.87 10.69
CA PHE A 81 -6.76 2.70 10.22
C PHE A 81 -7.24 4.03 9.64
N ILE A 82 -8.25 3.98 8.76
CA ILE A 82 -8.81 5.14 8.06
C ILE A 82 -9.31 6.19 9.05
N HIS A 83 -10.09 5.77 10.05
CA HIS A 83 -10.62 6.67 11.06
C HIS A 83 -9.53 7.18 12.01
N LYS A 84 -8.66 6.30 12.50
CA LYS A 84 -7.60 6.66 13.45
C LYS A 84 -6.68 7.73 12.90
N TYR A 85 -6.35 7.64 11.62
CA TYR A 85 -5.44 8.57 10.95
C TYR A 85 -6.16 9.55 10.01
N LYS A 86 -7.49 9.69 10.14
CA LYS A 86 -8.34 10.59 9.35
C LYS A 86 -7.93 10.61 7.86
N LEU A 87 -7.82 9.42 7.27
CA LEU A 87 -7.36 9.25 5.91
C LEU A 87 -8.33 9.96 4.95
N VAL A 88 -7.79 10.80 4.07
CA VAL A 88 -8.53 11.45 2.99
C VAL A 88 -7.85 11.08 1.67
N ILE A 89 -8.62 10.50 0.75
CA ILE A 89 -8.20 10.22 -0.62
C ILE A 89 -8.98 11.17 -1.52
N ASN A 90 -8.29 12.16 -2.09
CA ASN A 90 -8.86 13.03 -3.11
C ASN A 90 -8.31 12.61 -4.48
N THR A 91 -9.17 11.99 -5.28
CA THR A 91 -8.82 11.47 -6.61
C THR A 91 -8.70 12.57 -7.66
N GLU A 92 -9.42 13.68 -7.51
CA GLU A 92 -9.36 14.84 -8.41
C GLU A 92 -8.00 15.53 -8.28
N GLU A 93 -7.56 15.76 -7.05
CA GLU A 93 -6.27 16.38 -6.72
C GLU A 93 -5.10 15.37 -6.72
N GLN A 94 -5.40 14.08 -6.85
CA GLN A 94 -4.46 12.96 -6.76
C GLN A 94 -3.62 13.00 -5.47
N ILE A 95 -4.28 13.23 -4.34
CA ILE A 95 -3.63 13.24 -3.03
C ILE A 95 -4.22 12.18 -2.10
N VAL A 96 -3.35 11.55 -1.33
CA VAL A 96 -3.70 10.82 -0.13
C VAL A 96 -3.13 11.57 1.05
N SER A 97 -3.96 11.94 2.01
CA SER A 97 -3.49 12.54 3.25
C SER A 97 -3.89 11.72 4.45
N ILE A 98 -2.97 11.59 5.41
CA ILE A 98 -3.25 11.08 6.75
C ILE A 98 -2.94 12.17 7.75
N SER A 99 -3.62 12.15 8.90
CA SER A 99 -3.33 13.05 10.00
C SER A 99 -3.48 12.36 11.35
N ASP A 100 -2.63 12.75 12.29
CA ASP A 100 -2.85 12.52 13.70
C ASP A 100 -3.22 13.85 14.38
N ASN A 101 -3.22 13.87 15.71
CA ASN A 101 -3.57 15.07 16.48
C ASN A 101 -2.56 16.21 16.35
N TYR A 102 -1.38 15.96 15.76
CA TYR A 102 -0.27 16.91 15.73
C TYR A 102 0.12 17.33 14.32
N LYS A 103 -0.08 16.46 13.34
CA LYS A 103 0.44 16.64 11.98
C LYS A 103 -0.47 16.02 10.94
N ARG A 104 -0.55 16.68 9.77
CA ARG A 104 -1.11 16.12 8.54
C ARG A 104 -0.01 15.94 7.51
N ILE A 105 0.09 14.74 6.96
CA ILE A 105 0.94 14.44 5.80
C ILE A 105 0.06 14.30 4.58
N THR A 106 0.49 14.91 3.48
CA THR A 106 -0.19 14.81 2.19
C THR A 106 0.79 14.29 1.16
N LEU A 107 0.48 13.12 0.64
CA LEU A 107 1.23 12.46 -0.43
C LEU A 107 0.49 12.68 -1.74
N LYS A 108 1.18 13.28 -2.71
CA LYS A 108 0.71 13.27 -4.09
C LYS A 108 0.97 11.88 -4.67
N PHE A 109 -0.07 11.21 -5.13
CA PHE A 109 0.09 10.04 -5.99
C PHE A 109 0.00 10.49 -7.43
N ASN A 110 0.67 9.76 -8.31
CA ASN A 110 0.38 9.88 -9.72
C ASN A 110 -0.39 8.63 -10.08
N ILE A 111 -1.60 8.81 -10.59
CA ILE A 111 -2.20 7.77 -11.40
C ILE A 111 -1.34 7.77 -12.65
N ASN A 112 -0.36 6.86 -12.72
CA ASN A 112 0.46 6.73 -13.92
C ASN A 112 -0.50 6.55 -15.10
N LYS A 113 -0.69 7.62 -15.88
CA LYS A 113 -1.46 7.57 -17.13
C LYS A 113 -0.76 6.69 -18.16
N ASP A 114 0.54 6.47 -17.97
CA ASP A 114 1.27 5.40 -18.60
C ASP A 114 0.83 4.08 -17.95
N ASP A 115 -0.33 3.58 -18.41
CA ASP A 115 -0.78 2.22 -18.18
C ASP A 115 0.44 1.31 -18.32
N ILE A 116 0.92 0.72 -17.22
CA ILE A 116 1.94 -0.33 -17.33
C ILE A 116 1.24 -1.50 -18.03
N ARG A 117 1.48 -1.59 -19.33
CA ARG A 117 0.87 -2.57 -20.23
C ARG A 117 1.79 -3.77 -20.32
N TYR A 118 1.30 -4.90 -19.83
CA TYR A 118 1.96 -6.17 -19.99
C TYR A 118 1.47 -6.82 -21.28
N SER A 119 2.39 -7.18 -22.16
CA SER A 119 2.05 -7.82 -23.43
C SER A 119 1.74 -9.30 -23.21
N ALA A 120 0.63 -9.79 -23.76
CA ALA A 120 0.34 -11.22 -23.85
C ALA A 120 0.93 -11.75 -25.16
N ARG A 121 1.97 -12.56 -25.06
CA ARG A 121 2.70 -13.11 -26.22
C ARG A 121 2.39 -14.58 -26.42
N LEU A 122 2.23 -14.99 -27.66
CA LEU A 122 1.98 -16.39 -27.99
C LEU A 122 3.23 -17.25 -27.71
N ILE A 123 3.08 -18.36 -26.99
CA ILE A 123 4.23 -19.20 -26.57
C ILE A 123 4.76 -20.08 -27.71
N ASN A 124 3.87 -20.61 -28.55
CA ASN A 124 4.19 -21.57 -29.61
C ASN A 124 3.58 -21.14 -30.94
N ASN A 125 4.11 -21.62 -32.07
CA ASN A 125 3.41 -21.47 -33.34
C ASN A 125 2.07 -22.22 -33.25
N VAL A 126 0.99 -21.61 -33.75
CA VAL A 126 -0.34 -22.23 -33.73
C VAL A 126 -0.97 -22.12 -35.11
N ARG A 127 -1.44 -23.27 -35.63
CA ARG A 127 -2.31 -23.32 -36.80
C ARG A 127 -3.75 -23.42 -36.36
N ILE A 128 -4.56 -22.42 -36.68
CA ILE A 128 -5.99 -22.38 -36.40
C ILE A 128 -6.74 -22.84 -37.63
N LEU A 129 -7.39 -24.00 -37.54
CA LEU A 129 -8.15 -24.59 -38.65
C LEU A 129 -9.42 -23.79 -38.97
N PRO A 130 -9.96 -23.90 -40.19
CA PRO A 130 -11.22 -23.28 -40.60
C PRO A 130 -12.38 -23.64 -39.65
N LYS A 131 -13.25 -22.67 -39.36
CA LYS A 131 -14.47 -22.85 -38.55
C LYS A 131 -14.22 -23.49 -37.18
N ARG A 132 -13.04 -23.29 -36.59
CA ARG A 132 -12.68 -23.85 -35.28
C ARG A 132 -12.39 -22.78 -34.25
N ILE A 133 -12.69 -23.13 -33.00
CA ILE A 133 -12.21 -22.42 -31.82
C ILE A 133 -10.97 -23.15 -31.30
N VAL A 134 -9.90 -22.41 -31.02
CA VAL A 134 -8.66 -22.95 -30.47
C VAL A 134 -8.24 -22.09 -29.29
N THR A 135 -7.97 -22.74 -28.15
CA THR A 135 -7.40 -22.11 -26.97
C THR A 135 -5.89 -22.32 -26.98
N VAL A 136 -5.13 -21.24 -26.86
CA VAL A 136 -3.66 -21.27 -26.94
C VAL A 136 -3.05 -20.69 -25.67
N PRO A 137 -1.90 -21.22 -25.22
CA PRO A 137 -1.20 -20.68 -24.07
C PRO A 137 -0.42 -19.41 -24.47
N VAL A 138 -0.45 -18.41 -23.58
CA VAL A 138 0.23 -17.13 -23.75
C VAL A 138 1.08 -16.80 -22.54
N SER A 139 2.23 -16.16 -22.77
CA SER A 139 3.10 -15.65 -21.72
C SER A 139 2.77 -14.19 -21.42
N VAL A 140 2.71 -13.84 -20.14
CA VAL A 140 2.51 -12.47 -19.67
C VAL A 140 3.55 -12.19 -18.58
N GLU A 141 4.13 -10.99 -18.57
CA GLU A 141 5.14 -10.55 -17.60
C GLU A 141 4.60 -10.37 -16.15
N LEU A 142 3.40 -10.89 -15.86
CA LEU A 142 2.76 -10.86 -14.55
C LEU A 142 2.85 -12.24 -13.90
N SER A 143 3.25 -12.32 -12.63
CA SER A 143 3.38 -13.63 -11.94
C SER A 143 2.04 -14.33 -11.78
N SER A 144 1.08 -13.69 -11.10
CA SER A 144 -0.30 -14.19 -10.95
C SER A 144 -1.28 -13.05 -10.73
N ALA A 145 -2.35 -12.98 -11.51
CA ALA A 145 -3.44 -11.99 -11.34
C ALA A 145 -4.63 -12.32 -12.25
N LYS A 146 -5.83 -11.85 -11.88
CA LYS A 146 -6.96 -11.75 -12.81
C LYS A 146 -7.04 -10.32 -13.32
N VAL A 147 -6.97 -10.12 -14.63
CA VAL A 147 -6.76 -8.81 -15.23
C VAL A 147 -7.60 -8.62 -16.49
N LEU A 148 -7.96 -7.37 -16.80
CA LEU A 148 -8.62 -7.03 -18.05
C LEU A 148 -7.65 -7.19 -19.22
N PHE A 149 -8.16 -7.69 -20.34
CA PHE A 149 -7.38 -7.95 -21.53
C PHE A 149 -7.91 -7.15 -22.70
N ARG A 150 -6.99 -6.47 -23.37
CA ARG A 150 -7.27 -5.68 -24.56
C ARG A 150 -6.58 -6.32 -25.77
N PRO A 151 -7.35 -6.92 -26.70
CA PRO A 151 -6.80 -7.47 -27.93
C PRO A 151 -6.00 -6.45 -28.74
N TYR A 152 -4.96 -6.91 -29.42
CA TYR A 152 -4.16 -6.04 -30.28
C TYR A 152 -4.91 -5.77 -31.59
N PHE A 153 -5.43 -4.54 -31.72
CA PHE A 153 -6.32 -4.17 -32.83
C PHE A 153 -5.70 -4.39 -34.22
N LYS A 154 -4.40 -4.09 -34.40
CA LYS A 154 -3.72 -4.32 -35.69
C LYS A 154 -3.66 -5.81 -36.08
N LEU A 155 -3.69 -6.72 -35.10
CA LEU A 155 -3.76 -8.15 -35.38
C LEU A 155 -5.12 -8.53 -35.98
N GLN A 156 -6.21 -8.01 -35.39
CA GLN A 156 -7.58 -8.24 -35.85
C GLN A 156 -7.83 -7.69 -37.26
N GLN A 157 -7.14 -6.62 -37.65
CA GLN A 157 -7.23 -6.08 -39.01
C GLN A 157 -6.51 -6.92 -40.06
N ARG A 158 -5.43 -7.63 -39.67
CA ARG A 158 -4.58 -8.39 -40.59
C ARG A 158 -4.98 -9.85 -40.73
N LEU A 159 -5.58 -10.40 -39.68
CA LEU A 159 -5.94 -11.81 -39.60
C LEU A 159 -7.45 -11.92 -39.40
N PRO A 160 -8.14 -12.72 -40.21
CA PRO A 160 -9.59 -12.90 -40.08
C PRO A 160 -9.89 -13.88 -38.93
N ILE A 161 -9.45 -13.54 -37.72
CA ILE A 161 -9.64 -14.32 -36.50
C ILE A 161 -10.22 -13.42 -35.40
N PHE A 162 -11.10 -13.99 -34.59
CA PHE A 162 -11.68 -13.31 -33.43
C PHE A 162 -11.05 -13.81 -32.15
N MET A 163 -10.61 -12.88 -31.29
CA MET A 163 -10.22 -13.18 -29.92
C MET A 163 -11.45 -13.09 -29.03
N LEU A 164 -11.68 -14.12 -28.20
CA LEU A 164 -12.91 -14.24 -27.41
C LEU A 164 -12.75 -13.76 -25.96
N ASN A 165 -11.52 -13.52 -25.49
CA ASN A 165 -11.26 -13.13 -24.10
C ASN A 165 -11.38 -11.63 -23.89
N SER A 166 -12.11 -11.22 -22.85
CA SER A 166 -12.12 -9.85 -22.29
C SER A 166 -11.26 -9.72 -21.03
N SER A 167 -10.89 -10.85 -20.41
CA SER A 167 -10.04 -10.91 -19.22
C SER A 167 -9.10 -12.12 -19.30
N LEU A 168 -7.96 -12.03 -18.62
CA LEU A 168 -7.01 -13.13 -18.43
C LEU A 168 -6.92 -13.49 -16.95
N THR A 169 -6.89 -14.79 -16.68
CA THR A 169 -6.44 -15.33 -15.40
C THR A 169 -5.02 -15.81 -15.59
N ILE A 170 -4.08 -15.14 -14.95
CA ILE A 170 -2.64 -15.39 -15.08
C ILE A 170 -2.18 -16.20 -13.88
N HIS A 171 -1.48 -17.30 -14.16
CA HIS A 171 -0.82 -18.14 -13.18
C HIS A 171 0.60 -18.45 -13.66
N HIS A 172 1.60 -18.19 -12.82
CA HIS A 172 3.01 -18.41 -13.13
C HIS A 172 3.44 -17.84 -14.49
N HIS A 173 3.14 -16.56 -14.75
CA HIS A 173 3.47 -15.89 -16.02
C HIS A 173 2.78 -16.45 -17.27
N THR A 174 1.77 -17.30 -17.10
CA THR A 174 1.03 -17.93 -18.20
C THR A 174 -0.47 -17.72 -18.09
N SER A 175 -1.14 -17.65 -19.23
CA SER A 175 -2.60 -17.63 -19.34
C SER A 175 -3.02 -18.32 -20.64
N SER A 176 -4.32 -18.34 -20.92
CA SER A 176 -4.89 -18.91 -22.13
C SER A 176 -5.77 -17.91 -22.87
N ILE A 177 -5.65 -17.88 -24.20
CA ILE A 177 -6.48 -17.06 -25.08
C ILE A 177 -7.18 -17.95 -26.09
N SER A 178 -8.48 -17.76 -26.25
CA SER A 178 -9.33 -18.47 -27.20
C SER A 178 -9.50 -17.64 -28.48
N PHE A 179 -9.25 -18.28 -29.60
CA PHE A 179 -9.42 -17.74 -30.94
C PHE A 179 -10.53 -18.48 -31.66
N HIS A 180 -11.34 -17.76 -32.43
CA HIS A 180 -12.27 -18.32 -33.40
C HIS A 180 -11.84 -17.94 -34.82
N ASN A 181 -11.64 -18.93 -35.69
CA ASN A 181 -11.42 -18.71 -37.11
C ASN A 181 -12.74 -18.93 -37.89
N PRO A 182 -13.48 -17.87 -38.25
CA PRO A 182 -14.72 -17.98 -39.01
C PRO A 182 -14.51 -18.35 -40.49
N THR A 183 -13.28 -18.28 -41.00
CA THR A 183 -13.01 -18.41 -42.43
C THR A 183 -12.97 -19.86 -42.90
N THR A 184 -12.91 -20.04 -44.22
CA THR A 184 -12.73 -21.35 -44.88
C THR A 184 -11.27 -21.79 -45.00
N TYR A 185 -10.31 -20.95 -44.62
CA TYR A 185 -8.87 -21.21 -44.74
C TYR A 185 -8.19 -21.26 -43.36
N SER A 186 -7.09 -22.00 -43.25
CA SER A 186 -6.33 -22.07 -42.00
C SER A 186 -5.49 -20.81 -41.79
N CYS A 187 -5.41 -20.35 -40.54
CA CYS A 187 -4.55 -19.22 -40.15
C CYS A 187 -3.34 -19.72 -39.36
N LEU A 188 -2.14 -19.20 -39.64
CA LEU A 188 -0.93 -19.49 -38.87
C LEU A 188 -0.56 -18.28 -38.01
N LEU A 189 -0.42 -18.51 -36.70
CA LEU A 189 0.10 -17.54 -35.75
C LEU A 189 1.53 -17.94 -35.36
N SER A 190 2.47 -17.02 -35.54
CA SER A 190 3.86 -17.23 -35.16
C SER A 190 4.09 -17.01 -33.66
N LYS A 191 4.97 -17.81 -33.07
CA LYS A 191 5.49 -17.66 -31.71
C LYS A 191 5.98 -16.22 -31.48
N GLY A 192 5.74 -15.70 -30.27
CA GLY A 192 6.20 -14.40 -29.82
C GLY A 192 5.35 -13.21 -30.27
N ILE A 193 4.38 -13.41 -31.18
CA ILE A 193 3.45 -12.36 -31.59
C ILE A 193 2.66 -11.85 -30.39
N ILE A 194 2.47 -10.53 -30.33
CA ILE A 194 1.67 -9.88 -29.29
C ILE A 194 0.21 -9.99 -29.69
N LEU A 195 -0.56 -10.72 -28.89
CA LEU A 195 -1.98 -10.95 -29.10
C LEU A 195 -2.82 -9.82 -28.49
N GLY A 196 -2.31 -9.17 -27.46
CA GLY A 196 -2.93 -8.03 -26.81
C GLY A 196 -2.12 -7.57 -25.61
N THR A 197 -2.69 -6.66 -24.86
CA THR A 197 -2.09 -6.10 -23.64
C THR A 197 -3.06 -6.20 -22.48
N THR A 198 -2.51 -6.35 -21.28
CA THR A 198 -3.25 -6.22 -20.04
C THR A 198 -2.68 -5.09 -19.19
N THR A 199 -3.51 -4.48 -18.37
CA THR A 199 -3.14 -3.38 -17.47
C THR A 199 -3.48 -3.77 -16.04
N ILE A 200 -2.60 -3.41 -15.10
CA ILE A 200 -2.93 -3.44 -13.68
C ILE A 200 -3.04 -1.99 -13.24
N PRO A 201 -4.23 -1.52 -12.81
CA PRO A 201 -4.33 -0.21 -12.19
C PRO A 201 -3.45 -0.23 -10.92
N THR A 202 -2.39 0.57 -10.91
CA THR A 202 -1.52 0.70 -9.74
C THR A 202 -1.44 2.17 -9.35
N LEU A 203 -1.79 2.46 -8.10
CA LEU A 203 -1.46 3.73 -7.48
C LEU A 203 0.02 3.70 -7.12
N SER A 204 0.81 4.57 -7.73
CA SER A 204 2.22 4.74 -7.38
C SER A 204 2.39 6.11 -6.73
N PHE A 205 2.96 6.10 -5.52
CA PHE A 205 3.41 7.33 -4.89
C PHE A 205 4.81 7.61 -5.42
N LYS A 206 4.99 8.69 -6.18
CA LYS A 206 6.34 9.19 -6.43
C LYS A 206 6.86 9.63 -5.08
N ARG A 207 7.83 8.88 -4.55
CA ARG A 207 8.66 9.35 -3.44
C ARG A 207 9.40 10.56 -4.00
N ASN A 208 8.87 11.76 -3.78
CA ASN A 208 9.63 12.97 -4.06
C ASN A 208 10.94 12.82 -3.27
N SER A 209 12.04 12.82 -4.03
CA SER A 209 13.44 12.74 -3.62
C SER A 209 13.65 12.57 -2.11
N ILE A 210 14.18 11.39 -1.75
CA ILE A 210 14.91 11.07 -0.52
C ILE A 210 15.21 12.34 0.26
N ILE A 211 14.47 12.58 1.35
CA ILE A 211 14.89 13.54 2.36
C ILE A 211 16.32 13.15 2.72
N ASP A 212 17.28 13.98 2.34
CA ASP A 212 18.66 13.75 2.70
C ASP A 212 18.75 13.89 4.21
N HIS A 213 18.69 12.74 4.90
CA HIS A 213 18.81 12.66 6.35
C HIS A 213 20.09 13.35 6.85
N ARG A 214 21.13 13.48 5.99
CA ARG A 214 22.33 14.24 6.28
C ARG A 214 22.05 15.75 6.32
N SER A 215 21.31 16.27 5.36
CA SER A 215 20.88 17.68 5.33
C SER A 215 19.98 18.03 6.52
N VAL A 216 19.03 17.14 6.87
CA VAL A 216 18.17 17.33 8.05
C VAL A 216 18.98 17.31 9.35
N ASN A 217 19.88 16.34 9.52
CA ASN A 217 20.74 16.28 10.70
C ASN A 217 21.68 17.49 10.81
N ASN A 218 22.23 17.97 9.69
CA ASN A 218 23.07 19.17 9.67
C ASN A 218 22.28 20.41 10.11
N ASN A 219 21.04 20.55 9.64
CA ASN A 219 20.18 21.68 10.01
C ASN A 219 19.76 21.63 11.48
N ILE A 220 19.39 20.45 12.00
CA ILE A 220 19.11 20.27 13.44
C ILE A 220 20.35 20.62 14.27
N THR A 221 21.53 20.10 13.89
CA THR A 221 22.78 20.38 14.60
C THR A 221 23.11 21.87 14.61
N ASN A 222 22.90 22.56 13.49
CA ASN A 222 23.14 24.00 13.38
C ASN A 222 22.13 24.82 14.21
N LEU A 223 20.85 24.43 14.22
CA LEU A 223 19.83 25.06 15.02
C LEU A 223 20.11 24.88 16.53
N THR A 224 20.43 23.66 16.96
CA THR A 224 20.79 23.36 18.35
C THR A 224 22.02 24.16 18.77
N ARG A 225 23.05 24.24 17.93
CA ARG A 225 24.24 25.06 18.19
C ARG A 225 23.90 26.54 18.30
N HIS A 226 23.03 27.05 17.43
CA HIS A 226 22.60 28.45 17.45
C HIS A 226 21.83 28.78 18.74
N ILE A 227 20.86 27.96 19.12
CA ILE A 227 20.09 28.11 20.37
C ILE A 227 21.03 28.02 21.57
N LEU A 228 21.88 26.99 21.66
CA LEU A 228 22.82 26.84 22.77
C LEU A 228 23.76 28.04 22.87
N ASN A 229 24.25 28.58 21.77
CA ASN A 229 25.08 29.80 21.78
C ASN A 229 24.29 31.04 22.21
N GLN A 230 23.05 31.19 21.75
CA GLN A 230 22.19 32.32 22.11
C GLN A 230 21.88 32.34 23.61
N PHE A 231 21.67 31.15 24.21
CA PHE A 231 21.34 31.00 25.62
C PHE A 231 22.54 30.58 26.49
N ALA A 232 23.76 30.50 25.95
CA ALA A 232 24.94 30.03 26.68
C ALA A 232 25.19 30.84 27.96
N LYS A 233 24.92 32.14 27.94
CA LYS A 233 25.03 33.03 29.10
C LYS A 233 24.01 32.74 30.21
N LEU A 234 22.85 32.16 29.86
CA LEU A 234 21.79 31.81 30.81
C LEU A 234 22.02 30.42 31.46
N PHE A 235 22.79 29.56 30.80
CA PHE A 235 23.15 28.22 31.29
C PHE A 235 24.60 28.14 31.79
N ASP A 236 25.26 29.29 32.01
CA ASP A 236 26.58 29.35 32.60
C ASP A 236 26.51 28.96 34.09
N THR A 237 26.68 27.68 34.37
CA THR A 237 26.63 27.12 35.74
C THR A 237 27.83 27.53 36.58
N SER A 238 28.87 28.15 36.00
CA SER A 238 30.00 28.70 36.74
C SER A 238 29.63 29.98 37.50
N LYS A 239 28.51 30.61 37.15
CA LYS A 239 27.97 31.79 37.83
C LYS A 239 26.64 31.41 38.48
N LEU A 240 26.60 31.46 39.81
CA LEU A 240 25.38 31.22 40.57
C LEU A 240 24.38 32.36 40.31
N THR A 241 23.57 32.21 39.26
CA THR A 241 22.55 33.19 38.90
C THR A 241 21.26 32.79 39.61
N ILE A 242 21.10 33.22 40.85
CA ILE A 242 19.81 33.10 41.55
C ILE A 242 18.83 34.00 40.80
N ALA A 243 17.79 33.40 40.21
CA ALA A 243 16.73 34.18 39.58
C ALA A 243 16.05 35.04 40.66
N THR A 244 16.40 36.33 40.73
CA THR A 244 15.86 37.26 41.74
C THR A 244 14.46 37.76 41.39
N ASN A 245 13.98 37.48 40.16
CA ASN A 245 12.69 37.88 39.64
C ASN A 245 11.75 36.68 39.41
N VAL A 246 11.71 35.72 40.34
CA VAL A 246 10.64 34.72 40.34
C VAL A 246 9.33 35.43 40.71
N LYS A 247 8.58 35.87 39.71
CA LYS A 247 7.19 36.27 39.94
C LYS A 247 6.42 35.00 40.34
N PRO A 248 5.71 34.99 41.47
CA PRO A 248 4.82 33.89 41.80
C PRO A 248 3.80 33.75 40.67
N HIS A 249 3.86 32.64 39.94
CA HIS A 249 2.84 32.33 38.95
C HIS A 249 1.61 31.80 39.69
N ALA A 250 0.66 32.68 39.95
CA ALA A 250 -0.69 32.25 40.32
C ALA A 250 -1.33 31.66 39.06
N ILE A 251 -1.52 30.34 39.03
CA ILE A 251 -2.39 29.71 38.04
C ILE A 251 -3.79 30.22 38.36
N LYS A 252 -4.28 31.17 37.57
CA LYS A 252 -5.67 31.64 37.65
C LYS A 252 -6.55 30.51 37.15
N THR A 253 -6.98 29.63 38.05
CA THR A 253 -8.27 28.99 37.90
C THR A 253 -9.28 30.13 37.94
N LEU A 254 -10.17 30.25 36.95
CA LEU A 254 -11.31 31.17 37.01
C LEU A 254 -12.21 30.79 38.21
N ASP A 255 -13.49 31.16 38.24
CA ASP A 255 -14.43 30.78 39.33
C ASP A 255 -14.66 29.25 39.49
N HIS A 256 -13.87 28.43 38.81
CA HIS A 256 -13.81 26.99 39.01
C HIS A 256 -12.91 26.69 40.21
N PRO A 257 -13.47 26.15 41.32
CA PRO A 257 -12.63 25.63 42.39
C PRO A 257 -11.69 24.57 41.81
N PRO A 258 -10.43 24.50 42.26
CA PRO A 258 -9.51 23.47 41.82
C PRO A 258 -10.19 22.10 41.98
N PRO A 259 -10.11 21.21 40.98
CA PRO A 259 -10.74 19.91 41.09
C PRO A 259 -10.22 19.22 42.34
N VAL A 260 -11.12 18.97 43.29
CA VAL A 260 -10.83 18.18 44.49
C VAL A 260 -10.78 16.71 44.06
N SER A 261 -9.75 16.34 43.31
CA SER A 261 -9.47 14.94 43.03
C SER A 261 -8.85 14.32 44.28
N LYS A 262 -9.51 13.29 44.84
CA LYS A 262 -8.88 12.44 45.86
C LYS A 262 -7.56 11.90 45.29
N PRO A 263 -6.47 11.86 46.09
CA PRO A 263 -5.23 11.24 45.65
C PRO A 263 -5.52 9.80 45.20
N TYR A 264 -4.94 9.41 44.06
CA TYR A 264 -5.04 8.04 43.57
C TYR A 264 -4.54 7.08 44.65
N TYR A 265 -5.39 6.15 45.07
CA TYR A 265 -4.96 5.09 45.96
C TYR A 265 -3.97 4.20 45.21
N SER A 266 -2.74 4.12 45.74
CA SER A 266 -1.76 3.13 45.32
C SER A 266 -2.23 1.78 45.85
N THR A 267 -2.76 0.92 44.99
CA THR A 267 -2.92 -0.51 45.30
C THR A 267 -1.57 -1.19 45.08
N LEU A 268 -0.83 -1.38 46.17
CA LEU A 268 0.20 -2.41 46.29
C LEU A 268 -0.48 -3.77 46.48
#